data_AF-A0AAV4XBF9-F1
#
_entry.id   AF-A0AAV4XBF9-F1
#
_cell.length_a   1.000
_cell.length_b   1.000
_cell.length_c   1.000
_cell.angle_alpha   90.00
_cell.angle_beta   90.00
_cell.angle_gamma   90.00
#
_symmetry.space_group_name_H-M   'P 1'
#
loop_
_entity.id
_entity.type
_entity.pdbx_description
1 polymer ?
#
loop_
_entity_poly.entity_id
_entity_poly.type
_entity_poly.pdbx_seq_one_letter_code
_entity_poly.pdbx_strand_id
1 'polypeptide(L)'
;MIYQIVGTCTVCNRSRKYYCYTCYVPVKEVSERLPKVNLPIKIDIIKHPKEVDGKSTSAHAAVLAPDDIKIYNYPDFPSYENEKVLLIFPGKSAVPFKDWWNSQFHLQKISSKTQCNESALNSSESHKDNLFSSSSNSCDNMYQDKQQEESFSIPFSKVIFIDSTWRQSKALYSDLGFRVSIVI
;
A
#
# COMPACT_ATOMS: atom_id res chain seq x y z
N MET A 1 -14.69 2.22 -43.22
CA MET A 1 -15.25 1.44 -42.09
C MET A 1 -14.12 1.09 -41.15
N ILE A 2 -14.07 1.71 -39.98
CA ILE A 2 -13.06 1.39 -38.97
C ILE A 2 -13.52 0.09 -38.32
N TYR A 3 -12.86 -1.04 -38.60
CA TYR A 3 -13.11 -2.28 -37.88
C TYR A 3 -12.75 -2.03 -36.40
N GLN A 4 -13.75 -1.83 -35.57
CA GLN A 4 -13.56 -1.76 -34.14
C GLN A 4 -13.25 -3.18 -33.68
N ILE A 5 -11.99 -3.45 -33.34
CA ILE A 5 -11.59 -4.74 -32.78
C ILE A 5 -12.34 -4.89 -31.46
N VAL A 6 -13.37 -5.72 -31.47
CA VAL A 6 -14.10 -6.16 -30.30
C VAL A 6 -13.64 -7.59 -30.06
N GLY A 7 -12.81 -7.75 -29.03
CA GLY A 7 -12.36 -9.06 -28.57
C GLY A 7 -13.37 -9.72 -27.64
N THR A 8 -13.22 -11.02 -27.45
CA THR A 8 -14.07 -11.79 -26.53
C THR A 8 -13.30 -12.13 -25.25
N CYS A 9 -13.91 -11.89 -24.10
CA CYS A 9 -13.35 -12.32 -22.82
C CYS A 9 -13.28 -13.84 -22.76
N THR A 10 -12.13 -14.41 -22.42
CA THR A 10 -11.90 -15.87 -22.35
C THR A 10 -12.59 -16.54 -21.15
N VAL A 11 -13.08 -15.77 -20.18
CA VAL A 11 -13.72 -16.28 -18.97
C VAL A 11 -15.25 -16.20 -19.05
N CYS A 12 -15.80 -15.03 -19.41
CA CYS A 12 -17.25 -14.80 -19.40
C CYS A 12 -17.87 -14.64 -20.79
N ASN A 13 -17.07 -14.76 -21.86
CA ASN A 13 -17.50 -14.65 -23.26
C ASN A 13 -18.18 -13.32 -23.65
N ARG A 14 -18.11 -12.29 -22.80
CA ARG A 14 -18.64 -10.96 -23.13
C ARG A 14 -17.68 -10.21 -24.06
N SER A 15 -18.25 -9.49 -25.02
CA SER A 15 -17.54 -8.61 -25.94
C SER A 15 -16.90 -7.42 -25.21
N ARG A 16 -15.61 -7.19 -25.44
CA ARG A 16 -14.80 -6.14 -24.80
C ARG A 16 -13.79 -5.58 -25.79
N LYS A 17 -13.38 -4.32 -25.62
CA LYS A 17 -12.40 -3.70 -26.53
C LYS A 17 -10.97 -4.15 -26.27
N TYR A 18 -10.55 -4.16 -25.00
CA TYR A 18 -9.15 -4.44 -24.61
C TYR A 18 -9.03 -5.46 -23.46
N TYR A 19 -9.91 -5.37 -22.47
CA TYR A 19 -9.93 -6.28 -21.34
C TYR A 19 -11.33 -6.38 -20.75
N CYS A 20 -11.59 -7.42 -19.98
CA CYS A 20 -12.83 -7.57 -19.25
C CYS A 20 -12.75 -6.89 -17.88
N TYR A 21 -13.52 -5.81 -17.70
CA TYR A 21 -13.62 -5.08 -16.43
C TYR A 21 -14.31 -5.87 -15.29
N THR A 22 -14.82 -7.07 -15.56
CA THR A 22 -15.43 -7.96 -14.55
C THR A 22 -14.56 -9.17 -14.23
N CYS A 23 -13.90 -9.74 -15.24
CA CYS A 23 -13.03 -10.93 -15.08
C CYS A 23 -11.55 -10.56 -14.91
N TYR A 24 -11.20 -9.29 -15.11
CA TYR A 24 -9.84 -8.75 -14.99
C TYR A 24 -8.80 -9.47 -15.85
N VAL A 25 -9.22 -9.89 -17.05
CA VAL A 25 -8.34 -10.53 -18.04
C VAL A 25 -8.33 -9.71 -19.34
N PRO A 26 -7.18 -9.65 -20.04
CA PRO A 26 -7.13 -9.05 -21.38
C PRO A 26 -7.96 -9.87 -22.37
N VAL A 27 -8.47 -9.23 -23.42
CA VAL A 27 -9.06 -9.99 -24.55
C VAL A 27 -7.96 -10.72 -25.32
N LYS A 28 -8.32 -11.85 -25.93
CA LYS A 28 -7.36 -12.77 -26.57
C LYS A 28 -6.42 -12.04 -27.54
N GLU A 29 -6.98 -11.13 -28.33
CA GLU A 29 -6.32 -10.41 -29.42
C GLU A 29 -5.19 -9.46 -28.94
N VAL A 30 -5.22 -9.04 -27.68
CA VAL A 30 -4.19 -8.14 -27.10
C VAL A 30 -3.41 -8.76 -25.96
N SER A 31 -3.79 -9.96 -25.50
CA SER A 31 -3.19 -10.63 -24.35
C SER A 31 -1.67 -10.79 -24.46
N GLU A 32 -1.16 -11.11 -25.64
CA GLU A 32 0.28 -11.29 -25.90
C GLU A 32 1.07 -9.97 -25.94
N ARG A 33 0.38 -8.83 -26.08
CA ARG A 33 1.02 -7.49 -26.17
C ARG A 33 1.01 -6.74 -24.85
N LEU A 34 0.25 -7.21 -23.87
CA LEU A 34 0.19 -6.56 -22.57
C LEU A 34 1.45 -6.90 -21.76
N PRO A 35 2.12 -5.90 -21.18
CA PRO A 35 3.21 -6.18 -20.25
C PRO A 35 2.63 -6.79 -18.97
N LYS A 36 3.33 -7.78 -18.43
CA LYS A 36 3.08 -8.29 -17.08
C LYS A 36 3.94 -7.51 -16.10
N VAL A 37 3.30 -6.97 -15.06
CA VAL A 37 3.94 -6.20 -14.00
C VAL A 37 3.94 -7.05 -12.74
N ASN A 38 5.12 -7.23 -12.14
CA ASN A 38 5.24 -7.80 -10.80
C ASN A 38 5.38 -6.65 -9.80
N LEU A 39 4.62 -6.71 -8.72
CA LEU A 39 4.65 -5.71 -7.67
C LEU A 39 5.53 -6.18 -6.50
N PRO A 40 6.18 -5.24 -5.81
CA PRO A 40 6.97 -5.58 -4.62
C PRO A 40 6.11 -6.01 -3.42
N ILE A 41 4.77 -5.90 -3.52
CA ILE A 41 3.83 -6.26 -2.47
C ILE A 41 2.48 -6.68 -3.05
N LYS A 42 1.77 -7.55 -2.32
CA LYS A 42 0.40 -7.94 -2.65
C LYS A 42 -0.58 -6.80 -2.36
N ILE A 43 -1.56 -6.65 -3.24
CA ILE A 43 -2.59 -5.61 -3.13
C ILE A 43 -3.97 -6.24 -3.24
N ASP A 44 -4.80 -5.98 -2.24
CA ASP A 44 -6.22 -6.32 -2.28
C ASP A 44 -7.03 -5.04 -2.50
N ILE A 45 -7.96 -5.05 -3.45
CA ILE A 45 -8.83 -3.91 -3.75
C ILE A 45 -10.25 -4.30 -3.40
N ILE A 46 -10.87 -3.58 -2.47
CA ILE A 46 -12.25 -3.79 -2.06
C ILE A 46 -13.12 -2.83 -2.86
N LYS A 47 -13.83 -3.35 -3.85
CA LYS A 47 -14.72 -2.60 -4.74
C LYS A 47 -16.13 -2.56 -4.18
N HIS A 48 -16.72 -1.37 -4.15
CA HIS A 48 -18.12 -1.22 -3.79
C HIS A 48 -19.04 -1.73 -4.92
N PRO A 49 -20.13 -2.45 -4.62
CA PRO A 49 -20.98 -3.07 -5.65
C PRO A 49 -21.70 -2.07 -6.56
N LYS A 50 -21.87 -0.81 -6.12
CA LYS A 50 -22.44 0.28 -6.93
C LYS A 50 -21.42 1.03 -7.78
N GLU A 51 -20.14 0.63 -7.75
CA GLU A 51 -19.12 1.23 -8.60
C GLU A 51 -19.26 0.74 -10.05
N VAL A 52 -19.04 1.63 -11.02
CA VAL A 52 -19.21 1.28 -12.43
C VAL A 52 -17.91 0.66 -12.94
N ASP A 53 -17.94 -0.63 -13.26
CA ASP A 53 -16.75 -1.39 -13.68
C ASP A 53 -15.97 -0.71 -14.82
N GLY A 54 -16.66 -0.07 -15.77
CA GLY A 54 -16.03 0.62 -16.91
C GLY A 54 -15.35 1.96 -16.57
N LYS A 55 -15.46 2.43 -15.33
CA LYS A 55 -14.83 3.68 -14.82
C LYS A 55 -13.75 3.41 -13.78
N SER A 56 -13.71 2.21 -13.22
CA SER A 56 -12.76 1.81 -12.18
C SER A 56 -11.35 1.62 -12.75
N THR A 57 -10.36 2.25 -12.12
CA THR A 57 -8.94 2.05 -12.45
C THR A 57 -8.43 0.69 -11.95
N SER A 58 -9.10 0.09 -10.97
CA SER A 58 -8.72 -1.19 -10.36
C SER A 58 -8.62 -2.31 -11.40
N ALA A 59 -9.52 -2.31 -12.38
CA ALA A 59 -9.49 -3.30 -13.46
C ALA A 59 -8.19 -3.27 -14.26
N HIS A 60 -7.62 -2.10 -14.52
CA HIS A 60 -6.33 -2.00 -15.21
C HIS A 60 -5.19 -2.61 -14.39
N ALA A 61 -5.18 -2.32 -13.08
CA ALA A 61 -4.16 -2.82 -12.18
C ALA A 61 -4.18 -4.37 -12.15
N ALA A 62 -5.36 -4.96 -11.93
CA ALA A 62 -5.52 -6.41 -11.90
C ALA A 62 -5.19 -7.10 -13.24
N VAL A 63 -5.46 -6.43 -14.38
CA VAL A 63 -5.09 -6.94 -15.70
C VAL A 63 -3.56 -6.95 -15.90
N LEU A 64 -2.84 -5.95 -15.37
CA LEU A 64 -1.38 -5.82 -15.53
C LEU A 64 -0.59 -6.68 -14.53
N ALA A 65 -1.09 -6.80 -13.31
CA ALA A 65 -0.42 -7.51 -12.20
C ALA A 65 -1.33 -8.60 -11.59
N PRO A 66 -1.79 -9.59 -12.39
CA PRO A 66 -2.80 -10.56 -11.94
C PRO A 66 -2.33 -11.48 -10.80
N ASP A 67 -1.02 -11.64 -10.63
CA ASP A 67 -0.45 -12.49 -9.57
C ASP A 67 -0.36 -11.75 -8.23
N ASP A 68 -0.35 -10.42 -8.26
CA ASP A 68 -0.13 -9.56 -7.10
C ASP A 68 -1.37 -8.79 -6.67
N ILE A 69 -2.39 -8.68 -7.52
CA ILE A 69 -3.59 -7.92 -7.27
C ILE A 69 -4.83 -8.82 -7.24
N LYS A 70 -5.64 -8.68 -6.19
CA LYS A 70 -6.97 -9.28 -6.11
C LYS A 70 -8.03 -8.21 -5.91
N ILE A 71 -9.13 -8.31 -6.65
CA ILE A 71 -10.29 -7.42 -6.51
C ILE A 71 -11.43 -8.22 -5.87
N TYR A 72 -11.97 -7.68 -4.79
CA TYR A 72 -13.11 -8.23 -4.06
C TYR A 72 -14.31 -7.30 -4.22
N ASN A 73 -15.51 -7.87 -4.34
CA ASN A 73 -16.74 -7.06 -4.33
C ASN A 73 -17.31 -7.08 -2.93
N TYR A 74 -17.38 -5.93 -2.27
CA TYR A 74 -17.98 -5.85 -0.95
C TYR A 74 -19.45 -6.33 -0.96
N PRO A 75 -19.90 -7.09 0.05
CA PRO A 75 -19.20 -7.44 1.30
C PRO A 75 -18.35 -8.72 1.25
N ASP A 76 -18.15 -9.31 0.08
CA ASP A 76 -17.41 -10.58 -0.08
C ASP A 76 -15.90 -10.32 -0.26
N PHE A 77 -15.14 -10.35 0.83
CA PHE A 77 -13.68 -10.20 0.89
C PHE A 77 -13.11 -10.99 2.09
N PRO A 78 -11.83 -11.37 2.10
CA PRO A 78 -11.26 -12.17 3.19
C PRO A 78 -11.12 -11.36 4.48
N SER A 79 -11.08 -12.05 5.62
CA SER A 79 -10.68 -11.43 6.90
C SER A 79 -9.17 -11.20 6.92
N TYR A 80 -8.74 -10.03 7.44
CA TYR A 80 -7.34 -9.65 7.59
C TYR A 80 -6.88 -9.63 9.06
N GLU A 81 -7.64 -10.20 10.00
CA GLU A 81 -7.34 -10.14 11.44
C GLU A 81 -5.95 -10.67 11.82
N ASN A 82 -5.45 -11.67 11.09
CA ASN A 82 -4.16 -12.32 11.33
C ASN A 82 -3.04 -11.80 10.41
N GLU A 83 -3.27 -10.74 9.64
CA GLU A 83 -2.30 -10.17 8.71
C GLU A 83 -1.93 -8.73 9.10
N LYS A 84 -0.65 -8.37 8.93
CA LYS A 84 -0.23 -6.96 9.00
C LYS A 84 -0.51 -6.32 7.65
N VAL A 85 -1.61 -5.59 7.55
CA VAL A 85 -2.02 -4.93 6.30
C VAL A 85 -2.05 -3.42 6.45
N LEU A 86 -1.80 -2.72 5.34
CA LEU A 86 -1.87 -1.25 5.25
C LEU A 86 -3.10 -0.85 4.44
N LEU A 87 -4.03 -0.09 5.00
CA LEU A 87 -5.18 0.44 4.28
C LEU A 87 -4.86 1.83 3.74
N ILE A 88 -4.87 1.95 2.42
CA ILE A 88 -4.77 3.24 1.73
C ILE A 88 -6.20 3.73 1.48
N PHE A 89 -6.63 4.68 2.31
CA PHE A 89 -7.98 5.19 2.25
C PHE A 89 -8.06 6.62 2.82
N PRO A 90 -8.68 7.56 2.09
CA PRO A 90 -8.91 8.88 2.63
C PRO A 90 -10.00 8.82 3.70
N GLY A 91 -9.59 8.88 4.96
CA GLY A 91 -10.46 8.82 6.14
C GLY A 91 -10.15 9.94 7.13
N LYS A 92 -11.04 10.17 8.10
CA LYS A 92 -10.83 11.21 9.12
C LYS A 92 -9.59 10.98 9.99
N SER A 93 -9.23 9.71 10.18
CA SER A 93 -8.05 9.25 10.92
C SER A 93 -6.87 8.89 10.00
N ALA A 94 -6.98 9.17 8.69
CA ALA A 94 -5.88 8.91 7.78
C ALA A 94 -4.70 9.83 8.10
N VAL A 95 -3.51 9.26 8.12
CA VAL A 95 -2.26 10.00 8.26
C VAL A 95 -1.49 9.96 6.94
N PRO A 96 -0.68 10.98 6.61
CA PRO A 96 0.16 10.94 5.41
C PRO A 96 1.06 9.70 5.44
N PHE A 97 1.16 8.98 4.31
CA PHE A 97 1.98 7.76 4.23
C PHE A 97 3.41 7.97 4.72
N LYS A 98 4.02 9.12 4.40
CA LYS A 98 5.38 9.47 4.84
C LYS A 98 5.52 9.50 6.36
N ASP A 99 4.57 10.10 7.06
CA ASP A 99 4.61 10.23 8.52
C ASP A 99 4.41 8.87 9.18
N TRP A 100 3.46 8.09 8.65
CA TRP A 100 3.25 6.71 9.08
C TRP A 100 4.50 5.85 8.86
N TRP A 101 5.10 5.90 7.67
CA TRP A 101 6.29 5.14 7.31
C TRP A 101 7.44 5.45 8.29
N ASN A 102 7.72 6.73 8.54
CA ASN A 102 8.76 7.16 9.47
C ASN A 102 8.50 6.67 10.91
N SER A 103 7.24 6.61 11.35
CA SER A 103 6.89 6.09 12.68
C SER A 103 7.23 4.61 12.84
N GLN A 104 7.16 3.81 11.76
CA GLN A 104 7.48 2.38 11.81
C GLN A 104 8.98 2.13 12.02
N PHE A 105 9.86 2.93 11.40
CA PHE A 105 11.32 2.81 11.59
C PHE A 105 11.74 3.17 13.00
N HIS A 106 11.09 4.17 13.60
CA HIS A 106 11.39 4.55 14.97
C HIS A 106 11.05 3.41 15.96
N LEU A 107 9.96 2.68 15.72
CA LEU A 107 9.58 1.51 16.53
C LEU A 107 10.54 0.31 16.33
N GLN A 108 11.04 0.11 15.11
CA GLN A 108 12.04 -0.94 14.83
C GLN A 108 13.40 -0.63 15.46
N LYS A 109 13.79 0.65 15.49
CA LYS A 109 15.04 1.12 16.12
C LYS A 109 14.97 1.09 17.66
N ILE A 110 13.78 1.24 18.24
CA ILE A 110 13.57 1.06 19.69
C ILE A 110 13.61 -0.44 20.05
N SER A 111 12.93 -1.29 19.28
CA SER A 111 12.88 -2.75 19.54
C SER A 111 14.26 -3.42 19.48
N SER A 112 15.16 -2.93 18.61
CA SER A 112 16.55 -3.41 18.53
C SER A 112 17.47 -2.85 19.62
N LYS A 113 17.06 -1.79 20.34
CA LYS A 113 17.82 -1.20 21.46
C LYS A 113 17.45 -1.83 22.80
N THR A 114 16.23 -2.36 22.94
CA THR A 114 15.75 -3.01 24.18
C THR A 114 16.32 -4.42 24.41
N GLN A 115 16.96 -5.04 23.41
CA GLN A 115 17.62 -6.34 23.57
C GLN A 115 19.05 -6.24 24.15
N CYS A 116 19.57 -5.03 24.32
CA CYS A 116 20.90 -4.76 24.84
C CYS A 116 20.84 -3.61 25.86
N ASN A 117 20.04 -3.71 26.93
CA ASN A 117 20.20 -2.91 28.16
C ASN A 117 19.18 -3.34 29.24
N GLU A 118 19.35 -4.55 29.77
CA GLU A 118 18.82 -4.93 31.10
C GLU A 118 19.98 -5.28 32.03
N SER A 119 21.05 -4.48 31.96
CA SER A 119 22.16 -4.52 32.90
C SER A 119 22.91 -3.18 32.94
N ALA A 120 22.20 -2.11 33.29
CA ALA A 120 22.81 -0.90 33.82
C ALA A 120 21.83 -0.27 34.82
N LEU A 121 22.01 -0.71 36.07
CA LEU A 121 21.29 -0.31 37.27
C LEU A 121 21.46 1.19 37.56
N ASN A 122 20.37 1.83 38.01
CA ASN A 122 20.30 2.82 39.09
C ASN A 122 21.49 3.77 39.33
N SER A 123 21.31 5.06 39.03
CA SER A 123 21.71 6.16 39.93
C SER A 123 21.14 7.52 39.50
N SER A 124 20.15 8.00 40.28
CA SER A 124 19.93 9.38 40.78
C SER A 124 20.08 10.62 39.87
N GLU A 125 18.96 11.34 39.74
CA GLU A 125 18.72 12.81 39.80
C GLU A 125 19.83 13.82 39.42
N SER A 126 19.50 14.79 38.54
CA SER A 126 19.25 16.21 38.89
C SER A 126 19.32 17.18 37.69
N HIS A 127 18.51 18.24 37.78
CA HIS A 127 18.33 19.37 36.87
C HIS A 127 19.60 20.07 36.35
N LYS A 128 19.56 20.60 35.11
CA LYS A 128 19.49 22.05 34.81
C LYS A 128 19.72 22.38 33.33
N ASP A 129 19.05 23.44 32.92
CA ASP A 129 19.05 24.11 31.62
C ASP A 129 20.44 24.62 31.16
N ASN A 130 20.66 24.65 29.84
CA ASN A 130 21.24 25.75 29.05
C ASN A 130 21.51 25.24 27.62
N LEU A 131 20.90 25.83 26.59
CA LEU A 131 21.17 27.13 25.96
C LEU A 131 22.12 26.96 24.77
N PHE A 132 21.53 27.24 23.62
CA PHE A 132 22.10 27.52 22.30
C PHE A 132 23.53 28.10 22.35
N SER A 133 24.49 27.41 21.74
CA SER A 133 25.70 28.05 21.24
C SER A 133 26.05 27.49 19.86
N SER A 134 25.81 28.34 18.87
CA SER A 134 26.37 28.24 17.54
C SER A 134 27.90 28.23 17.62
N SER A 135 28.53 27.32 16.89
CA SER A 135 29.91 27.51 16.44
C SER A 135 30.08 26.89 15.06
N SER A 136 30.20 27.80 14.11
CA SER A 136 30.64 27.59 12.74
C SER A 136 31.99 26.89 12.69
N ASN A 137 32.02 25.72 12.05
CA ASN A 137 33.22 25.21 11.37
C ASN A 137 32.78 24.70 9.99
N SER A 138 33.06 25.53 8.99
CA SER A 138 33.08 25.12 7.59
C SER A 138 34.42 24.44 7.33
N CYS A 139 34.42 23.17 6.96
CA CYS A 139 35.50 22.58 6.19
C CYS A 139 34.91 21.54 5.23
N ASP A 140 35.22 21.78 3.95
CA ASP A 140 34.75 21.03 2.79
C ASP A 140 35.33 19.61 2.71
N ASN A 141 34.49 18.72 2.18
CA ASN A 141 34.78 17.46 1.45
C ASN A 141 35.52 16.31 2.16
N MET A 142 34.79 15.21 2.37
CA MET A 142 34.90 14.07 1.45
C MET A 142 33.68 13.15 1.55
N TYR A 143 33.02 12.96 0.40
CA TYR A 143 32.01 11.94 0.18
C TYR A 143 32.58 10.56 0.53
N GLN A 144 32.00 9.90 1.52
CA GLN A 144 31.99 8.45 1.60
C GLN A 144 30.53 8.01 1.58
N ASP A 145 29.99 7.91 0.37
CA ASP A 145 28.72 7.25 0.11
C ASP A 145 28.94 5.74 0.30
N LYS A 146 28.93 5.29 1.56
CA LYS A 146 28.72 3.88 1.87
C LYS A 146 27.24 3.62 1.64
N GLN A 147 26.90 3.21 0.43
CA GLN A 147 25.64 2.54 0.18
C GLN A 147 25.67 1.20 0.90
N GLN A 148 25.38 1.22 2.21
CA GLN A 148 24.78 0.08 2.85
C GLN A 148 23.41 -0.08 2.18
N GLU A 149 23.28 -1.10 1.34
CA GLU A 149 21.98 -1.68 1.03
C GLU A 149 21.38 -2.17 2.36
N GLU A 150 20.80 -1.24 3.14
CA GLU A 150 19.93 -1.61 4.24
C GLU A 150 18.76 -2.34 3.60
N SER A 151 18.66 -3.65 3.83
CA SER A 151 17.50 -4.42 3.42
C SER A 151 16.29 -3.93 4.20
N PHE A 152 15.59 -2.93 3.64
CA PHE A 152 14.37 -2.38 4.22
C PHE A 152 13.28 -3.46 4.20
N SER A 153 12.97 -4.03 5.36
CA SER A 153 11.84 -4.94 5.52
C SER A 153 10.54 -4.13 5.60
N ILE A 154 9.61 -4.37 4.69
CA ILE A 154 8.28 -3.72 4.71
C ILE A 154 7.51 -4.23 5.94
N PRO A 155 6.96 -3.37 6.81
CA PRO A 155 6.33 -3.79 8.07
C PRO A 155 4.91 -4.38 7.89
N PHE A 156 4.50 -4.66 6.66
CA PHE A 156 3.20 -5.21 6.27
C PHE A 156 3.36 -6.17 5.10
N SER A 157 2.52 -7.19 5.04
CA SER A 157 2.52 -8.21 3.98
C SER A 157 1.68 -7.79 2.77
N LYS A 158 0.77 -6.83 2.94
CA LYS A 158 -0.27 -6.51 1.96
C LYS A 158 -0.77 -5.08 2.11
N VAL A 159 -1.15 -4.48 0.98
CA VAL A 159 -1.83 -3.18 0.92
C VAL A 159 -3.28 -3.38 0.51
N ILE A 160 -4.18 -2.62 1.10
CA ILE A 160 -5.61 -2.62 0.78
C ILE A 160 -5.99 -1.26 0.20
N PHE A 161 -6.67 -1.25 -0.94
CA PHE A 161 -7.33 -0.05 -1.47
C PHE A 161 -8.84 -0.21 -1.44
N ILE A 162 -9.55 0.92 -1.28
CA ILE A 162 -11.01 0.96 -1.40
C ILE A 162 -11.39 1.63 -2.72
N ASP A 163 -12.01 0.87 -3.61
CA ASP A 163 -12.51 1.35 -4.89
C ASP A 163 -14.00 1.68 -4.77
N SER A 164 -14.28 2.93 -4.41
CA SER A 164 -15.63 3.44 -4.25
C SER A 164 -15.64 4.97 -4.31
N THR A 165 -16.81 5.55 -4.59
CA THR A 165 -16.99 7.00 -4.41
C THR A 165 -16.97 7.39 -2.93
N TRP A 166 -16.61 8.65 -2.63
CA TRP A 166 -16.59 9.18 -1.25
C TRP A 166 -17.87 8.98 -0.45
N ARG A 167 -19.03 8.98 -1.12
CA ARG A 167 -20.32 8.75 -0.44
C ARG A 167 -20.53 7.28 -0.07
N GLN A 168 -19.99 6.36 -0.87
CA GLN A 168 -20.15 4.91 -0.71
C GLN A 168 -19.15 4.32 0.30
N SER A 169 -17.99 4.94 0.46
CA SER A 169 -16.91 4.44 1.33
C SER A 169 -17.20 4.46 2.83
N LYS A 170 -18.18 5.25 3.28
CA LYS A 170 -18.52 5.37 4.72
C LYS A 170 -19.02 4.07 5.34
N ALA A 171 -19.79 3.28 4.60
CA ALA A 171 -20.27 1.98 5.06
C ALA A 171 -19.11 0.97 5.12
N LEU A 172 -18.28 0.93 4.07
CA LEU A 172 -17.08 0.09 4.00
C LEU A 172 -16.16 0.35 5.18
N TYR A 173 -15.84 1.62 5.45
CA TYR A 173 -14.93 1.98 6.53
C TYR A 173 -15.36 1.45 7.91
N SER A 174 -16.66 1.44 8.18
CA SER A 174 -17.21 1.03 9.48
C SER A 174 -17.16 -0.48 9.67
N ASP A 175 -17.36 -1.24 8.59
CA ASP A 175 -17.43 -2.70 8.62
C ASP A 175 -16.06 -3.38 8.54
N LEU A 176 -15.04 -2.65 8.05
CA LEU A 176 -13.69 -3.18 7.95
C LEU A 176 -13.13 -3.52 9.34
N GLY A 177 -13.53 -2.86 10.44
CA GLY A 177 -13.29 -3.37 11.81
C GLY A 177 -11.82 -3.69 12.19
N PHE A 178 -10.83 -3.29 11.39
CA PHE A 178 -9.49 -3.83 11.49
C PHE A 178 -8.56 -2.99 12.37
N ARG A 179 -7.54 -3.66 12.94
CA ARG A 179 -6.33 -3.04 13.50
C ARG A 179 -5.40 -2.56 12.39
N VAL A 180 -5.92 -1.75 11.48
CA VAL A 180 -5.22 -1.37 10.25
C VAL A 180 -4.78 0.08 10.31
N SER A 181 -3.54 0.30 9.86
CA SER A 181 -3.02 1.64 9.66
C SER A 181 -3.69 2.25 8.45
N ILE A 182 -4.36 3.40 8.65
CA ILE A 182 -5.06 4.12 7.60
C ILE A 182 -4.13 5.25 7.13
N VAL A 183 -3.78 5.23 5.86
CA VAL A 183 -2.88 6.21 5.26
C VAL A 183 -3.47 6.83 4.00
N ILE A 184 -3.03 8.05 3.68
CA ILE A 184 -3.34 8.79 2.45
C ILE A 184 -2.05 9.24 1.75
#